data_AF-A0A1Y0FUZ3-F1
#
_entry.id   AF-A0A1Y0FUZ3-F1
#
_cell.length_a   1.000
_cell.length_b   1.000
_cell.length_c   1.000
_cell.angle_alpha   90.00
_cell.angle_beta   90.00
_cell.angle_gamma   90.00
#
_symmetry.space_group_name_H-M   'P 1'
#
loop_
_entity.id
_entity.type
_entity.pdbx_description
1 polymer ?
#
loop_
_entity_poly.entity_id
_entity_poly.type
_entity_poly.pdbx_seq_one_letter_code
_entity_poly.pdbx_strand_id
1 'polypeptide(L)'
;MNKNSPSQLGIIEGFFGRSWPWQARQDYAVFLANTGYHYYIYAPKDDAFLRKRWQEDWPTETFAQLQALRNAYRQYHIDFGIGLSPYELYREPYPERNSKLIKKINRLNQLEPDILCLLFDDMRGDLPQLAEIQCELVQCATDHSNAKHIIFCPTYYSFDPVLEKVFGARPEHYWATLGQHIDPQVNIFWTGPKVCSIQYPPEHLEKVTDLLQRKPFLWDNYPVNDGAIKSRILQLRAFDQPHSQLQGKVAGHAVNPMNQPWLSRIPLATLPKAYRESSTYNPQQAFIDACHQLCDPLLANQIIEDIALLQDIGLNSFSITEQQELVKKYQAFANNPYAAEIVDWLQGGYQFDPACLTE
;
A
#
# COMPACT_ATOMS: atom_id res chain seq x y z
N MET A 1 19.76 14.91 -2.31
CA MET A 1 19.72 13.82 -1.30
C MET A 1 21.02 13.03 -1.37
N ASN A 2 21.57 12.64 -0.22
CA ASN A 2 22.83 11.90 -0.13
C ASN A 2 22.70 10.55 -0.84
N LYS A 3 23.64 10.19 -1.72
CA LYS A 3 23.54 8.98 -2.58
C LYS A 3 23.47 7.65 -1.81
N ASN A 4 23.65 7.67 -0.49
CA ASN A 4 23.78 6.49 0.38
C ASN A 4 22.79 6.46 1.56
N SER A 5 21.74 7.31 1.59
CA SER A 5 20.72 7.15 2.64
C SER A 5 19.95 5.84 2.42
N PRO A 6 19.71 5.03 3.46
CA PRO A 6 18.90 3.82 3.34
C PRO A 6 17.51 4.19 2.80
N SER A 7 16.98 3.34 1.91
CA SER A 7 15.64 3.54 1.34
C SER A 7 14.62 3.58 2.49
N GLN A 8 13.80 4.63 2.55
CA GLN A 8 12.76 4.74 3.56
C GLN A 8 11.70 3.68 3.28
N LEU A 9 11.50 2.80 4.27
CA LEU A 9 10.45 1.80 4.27
C LEU A 9 9.23 2.37 4.98
N GLY A 10 8.05 2.15 4.43
CA GLY A 10 6.78 2.46 5.09
C GLY A 10 5.65 1.59 4.58
N ILE A 11 4.44 1.89 5.01
CA ILE A 11 3.24 1.18 4.57
C ILE A 11 2.23 2.14 3.95
N ILE A 12 1.46 1.63 3.00
CA ILE A 12 0.30 2.31 2.42
C ILE A 12 -0.92 1.42 2.61
N GLU A 13 -1.91 1.86 3.39
CA GLU A 13 -3.20 1.18 3.50
C GLU A 13 -3.97 1.43 2.21
N GLY A 14 -3.63 0.72 1.13
CA GLY A 14 -4.10 1.00 -0.23
C GLY A 14 -4.90 -0.12 -0.88
N PHE A 15 -5.37 -1.08 -0.09
CA PHE A 15 -6.11 -2.26 -0.53
C PHE A 15 -7.62 -2.02 -0.65
N PHE A 16 -8.27 -2.82 -1.48
CA PHE A 16 -9.74 -2.89 -1.59
C PHE A 16 -10.36 -3.77 -0.52
N GLY A 17 -11.64 -3.54 -0.22
CA GLY A 17 -12.41 -4.33 0.75
C GLY A 17 -12.45 -3.69 2.15
N ARG A 18 -12.71 -4.51 3.16
CA ARG A 18 -12.96 -4.05 4.53
C ARG A 18 -11.78 -3.21 5.07
N SER A 19 -12.07 -1.96 5.41
CA SER A 19 -11.14 -1.04 6.09
C SER A 19 -10.66 -1.57 7.44
N TRP A 20 -9.43 -1.21 7.81
CA TRP A 20 -8.92 -1.53 9.14
C TRP A 20 -9.68 -0.79 10.24
N PRO A 21 -9.92 -1.41 11.41
CA PRO A 21 -10.44 -0.71 12.58
C PRO A 21 -9.48 0.41 13.02
N TRP A 22 -10.03 1.51 13.54
CA TRP A 22 -9.23 2.66 14.02
C TRP A 22 -8.17 2.27 15.06
N GLN A 23 -8.51 1.39 16.00
CA GLN A 23 -7.56 0.92 17.01
C GLN A 23 -6.37 0.20 16.36
N ALA A 24 -6.63 -0.66 15.37
CA ALA A 24 -5.56 -1.36 14.66
C ALA A 24 -4.63 -0.37 13.97
N ARG A 25 -5.17 0.67 13.31
CA ARG A 25 -4.35 1.73 12.69
C ARG A 25 -3.48 2.49 13.70
N GLN A 26 -3.97 2.73 14.92
CA GLN A 26 -3.18 3.36 15.98
C GLN A 26 -2.08 2.44 16.50
N ASP A 27 -2.38 1.15 16.69
CA ASP A 27 -1.41 0.16 17.15
C ASP A 27 -0.25 -0.04 16.15
N TYR A 28 -0.49 0.26 14.88
CA TYR A 28 0.55 0.25 13.85
C TYR A 28 1.63 1.31 14.07
N ALA A 29 1.34 2.46 14.71
CA ALA A 29 2.37 3.45 15.00
C ALA A 29 3.51 2.86 15.86
N VAL A 30 3.15 2.07 16.89
CA VAL A 30 4.10 1.36 17.75
C VAL A 30 4.83 0.26 16.98
N PHE A 31 4.08 -0.53 16.22
CA PHE A 31 4.64 -1.63 15.44
C PHE A 31 5.69 -1.15 14.43
N LEU A 32 5.38 -0.11 13.65
CA LEU A 32 6.28 0.44 12.64
C LEU A 32 7.57 1.00 13.26
N ALA A 33 7.44 1.75 14.37
CA ALA A 33 8.59 2.29 15.10
C ALA A 33 9.54 1.18 15.62
N ASN A 34 8.97 0.06 16.07
CA ASN A 34 9.76 -1.06 16.60
C ASN A 34 10.33 -1.99 15.52
N THR A 35 9.87 -1.88 14.28
CA THR A 35 10.28 -2.80 13.20
C THR A 35 11.17 -2.16 12.14
N GLY A 36 11.40 -0.84 12.20
CA GLY A 36 12.32 -0.14 11.28
C GLY A 36 11.62 0.48 10.06
N TYR A 37 10.32 0.72 10.17
CA TYR A 37 9.56 1.53 9.22
C TYR A 37 9.54 3.00 9.65
N HIS A 38 9.32 3.89 8.68
CA HIS A 38 9.46 5.34 8.85
C HIS A 38 8.17 6.10 8.59
N TYR A 39 7.21 5.52 7.86
CA TYR A 39 5.96 6.19 7.52
C TYR A 39 4.78 5.24 7.37
N TYR A 40 3.59 5.82 7.52
CA TYR A 40 2.30 5.20 7.25
C TYR A 40 1.47 6.14 6.38
N ILE A 41 0.94 5.64 5.26
CA ILE A 41 0.06 6.39 4.37
C ILE A 41 -1.36 5.83 4.50
N TYR A 42 -2.29 6.65 4.99
CA TYR A 42 -3.72 6.36 4.99
C TYR A 42 -4.28 6.61 3.58
N ALA A 43 -4.62 5.54 2.87
CA ALA A 43 -5.25 5.63 1.55
C ALA A 43 -6.29 4.51 1.28
N PRO A 44 -7.11 4.09 2.29
CA PRO A 44 -7.98 2.93 2.13
C PRO A 44 -8.96 3.16 1.00
N LYS A 45 -9.11 2.17 0.11
CA LYS A 45 -9.96 2.32 -1.07
C LYS A 45 -11.44 2.49 -0.74
N ASP A 46 -11.85 2.08 0.45
CA ASP A 46 -13.22 2.20 0.98
C ASP A 46 -13.53 3.61 1.54
N ASP A 47 -12.52 4.47 1.76
CA ASP A 47 -12.77 5.87 2.14
C ASP A 47 -13.19 6.71 0.93
N ALA A 48 -14.51 6.79 0.73
CA ALA A 48 -15.09 7.54 -0.38
C ALA A 48 -14.67 9.02 -0.41
N PHE A 49 -14.35 9.64 0.72
CA PHE A 49 -13.92 11.05 0.79
C PHE A 49 -12.46 11.26 0.39
N LEU A 50 -11.72 10.18 0.12
CA LEU A 50 -10.42 10.22 -0.56
C LEU A 50 -10.50 9.71 -2.01
N ARG A 51 -11.64 9.19 -2.43
CA ARG A 51 -11.87 8.64 -3.77
C ARG A 51 -13.07 9.26 -4.46
N LYS A 52 -14.20 8.56 -4.56
CA LYS A 52 -15.31 8.97 -5.43
C LYS A 52 -16.06 10.22 -4.97
N ARG A 53 -16.15 10.42 -3.66
CA ARG A 53 -16.74 11.60 -3.01
C ARG A 53 -15.67 12.56 -2.50
N TRP A 54 -14.50 12.58 -3.14
CA TRP A 54 -13.35 13.36 -2.65
C TRP A 54 -13.60 14.87 -2.53
N GLN A 55 -14.57 15.42 -3.28
CA GLN A 55 -14.96 16.83 -3.21
C GLN A 55 -15.79 17.15 -1.95
N GLU A 56 -16.33 16.14 -1.29
CA GLU A 56 -17.02 16.25 -0.01
C GLU A 56 -16.03 16.18 1.16
N ASP A 57 -16.43 16.73 2.30
CA ASP A 57 -15.68 16.61 3.54
C ASP A 57 -16.10 15.36 4.31
N TRP A 58 -15.19 14.84 5.10
CA TRP A 58 -15.50 13.75 6.02
C TRP A 58 -16.54 14.21 7.07
N PRO A 59 -17.34 13.27 7.59
CA PRO A 59 -18.06 13.49 8.84
C PRO A 59 -17.10 13.92 9.96
N THR A 60 -17.60 14.74 10.88
CA THR A 60 -16.80 15.31 11.98
C THR A 60 -16.09 14.23 12.80
N GLU A 61 -16.77 13.11 13.07
CA GLU A 61 -16.24 11.99 13.84
C GLU A 61 -15.08 11.31 13.11
N THR A 62 -15.21 11.09 11.80
CA THR A 62 -14.15 10.52 10.97
C THR A 62 -12.95 11.44 10.90
N PHE A 63 -13.16 12.76 10.74
CA PHE A 63 -12.07 13.72 10.75
C PHE A 63 -11.34 13.75 12.11
N ALA A 64 -12.07 13.69 13.23
CA ALA A 64 -11.49 13.59 14.56
C ALA A 64 -10.65 12.31 14.75
N GLN A 65 -11.10 11.17 14.19
CA GLN A 65 -10.32 9.93 14.19
C GLN A 65 -9.03 10.06 13.37
N LEU A 66 -9.05 10.75 12.23
CA LEU A 66 -7.84 11.03 11.44
C LEU A 66 -6.86 11.93 12.20
N GLN A 67 -7.35 12.93 12.93
CA GLN A 67 -6.50 13.77 13.79
C GLN A 67 -5.87 12.96 14.93
N ALA A 68 -6.66 12.10 15.59
CA ALA A 68 -6.14 11.19 16.62
C ALA A 68 -5.08 10.24 16.04
N LEU A 69 -5.32 9.72 14.84
CA LEU A 69 -4.38 8.85 14.14
C LEU A 69 -3.07 9.58 13.82
N ARG A 70 -3.13 10.77 13.21
CA ARG A 70 -1.96 11.63 12.97
C ARG A 70 -1.13 11.84 14.23
N ASN A 71 -1.78 12.13 15.34
CA ASN A 71 -1.12 12.38 16.63
C ASN A 71 -0.41 11.13 17.17
N ALA A 72 -1.03 9.96 17.04
CA ALA A 72 -0.40 8.69 17.42
C ALA A 72 0.91 8.46 16.62
N TYR A 73 0.88 8.63 15.29
CA TYR A 73 2.08 8.48 14.46
C TYR A 73 3.17 9.51 14.81
N ARG A 74 2.78 10.77 15.08
CA ARG A 74 3.71 11.82 15.53
C ARG A 74 4.41 11.46 16.85
N GLN A 75 3.70 10.86 17.81
CA GLN A 75 4.25 10.46 19.11
C GLN A 75 5.36 9.41 18.96
N TYR A 76 5.27 8.53 17.97
CA TYR A 76 6.26 7.47 17.70
C TYR A 76 7.28 7.86 16.62
N HIS A 77 7.32 9.14 16.20
CA HIS A 77 8.23 9.63 15.16
C HIS A 77 8.11 8.90 13.82
N ILE A 78 6.88 8.50 13.47
CA ILE A 78 6.55 7.93 12.17
C ILE A 78 5.84 9.00 11.35
N ASP A 79 6.32 9.24 10.14
CA ASP A 79 5.72 10.20 9.22
C ASP A 79 4.31 9.73 8.83
N PHE A 80 3.34 10.63 8.96
CA PHE A 80 1.94 10.34 8.63
C PHE A 80 1.59 10.88 7.26
N GLY A 81 1.08 10.03 6.38
CA GLY A 81 0.67 10.37 5.03
C GLY A 81 -0.83 10.20 4.78
N ILE A 82 -1.35 10.98 3.83
CA ILE A 82 -2.71 10.84 3.29
C ILE A 82 -2.61 10.61 1.78
N GLY A 83 -3.31 9.60 1.26
CA GLY A 83 -3.50 9.40 -0.17
C GLY A 83 -4.84 9.90 -0.66
N LEU A 84 -4.81 10.84 -1.62
CA LEU A 84 -5.99 11.37 -2.30
C LEU A 84 -6.03 10.80 -3.72
N SER A 85 -7.08 10.07 -4.06
CA SER A 85 -7.41 9.73 -5.45
C SER A 85 -8.52 10.66 -5.93
N PRO A 86 -8.22 11.79 -6.59
CA PRO A 86 -9.23 12.73 -7.06
C PRO A 86 -9.96 12.16 -8.28
N TYR A 87 -10.88 11.23 -8.04
CA TYR A 87 -11.51 10.39 -9.06
C TYR A 87 -12.09 11.24 -10.18
N GLU A 88 -11.70 10.91 -11.41
CA GLU A 88 -12.09 11.57 -12.68
C GLU A 88 -11.82 13.08 -12.79
N LEU A 89 -11.04 13.68 -11.87
CA LEU A 89 -10.72 15.10 -11.91
C LEU A 89 -10.04 15.54 -13.20
N TYR A 90 -9.25 14.67 -13.83
CA TYR A 90 -8.58 14.95 -15.11
C TYR A 90 -9.55 15.19 -16.29
N ARG A 91 -10.83 14.82 -16.14
CA ARG A 91 -11.89 15.06 -17.14
C ARG A 91 -12.55 16.43 -17.00
N GLU A 92 -12.37 17.07 -15.86
CA GLU A 92 -12.94 18.39 -15.58
C GLU A 92 -12.16 19.48 -16.32
N PRO A 93 -12.83 20.56 -16.75
CA PRO A 93 -12.16 21.66 -17.43
C PRO A 93 -11.21 22.41 -16.50
N TYR A 94 -10.23 23.08 -17.12
CA TYR A 94 -9.43 24.10 -16.47
C TYR A 94 -10.15 25.46 -16.56
N PRO A 95 -10.19 26.27 -15.49
CA PRO A 95 -9.47 26.13 -14.21
C PRO A 95 -10.26 25.43 -13.08
N GLU A 96 -11.46 24.92 -13.35
CA GLU A 96 -12.36 24.35 -12.35
C GLU A 96 -11.74 23.16 -11.61
N ARG A 97 -11.01 22.29 -12.33
CA ARG A 97 -10.32 21.14 -11.74
C ARG A 97 -9.30 21.55 -10.66
N ASN A 98 -8.54 22.61 -10.91
CA ASN A 98 -7.54 23.09 -9.95
C ASN A 98 -8.22 23.70 -8.73
N SER A 99 -9.28 24.48 -8.94
CA SER A 99 -10.05 25.06 -7.83
C SER A 99 -10.64 23.98 -6.90
N LYS A 100 -11.18 22.89 -7.47
CA LYS A 100 -11.68 21.74 -6.71
C LYS A 100 -10.55 21.03 -5.94
N LEU A 101 -9.40 20.79 -6.59
CA LEU A 101 -8.23 20.16 -5.95
C LEU A 101 -7.70 20.99 -4.79
N ILE A 102 -7.50 22.30 -4.99
CA ILE A 102 -7.00 23.23 -3.97
C ILE A 102 -7.91 23.22 -2.74
N LYS A 103 -9.24 23.24 -2.94
CA LYS A 103 -10.20 23.16 -1.84
C LYS A 103 -10.02 21.89 -1.00
N LYS A 104 -9.85 20.74 -1.65
CA LYS A 104 -9.61 19.48 -0.92
C LYS A 104 -8.26 19.49 -0.21
N ILE A 105 -7.20 19.91 -0.88
CA ILE A 105 -5.85 19.99 -0.30
C ILE A 105 -5.83 20.91 0.93
N ASN A 106 -6.50 22.06 0.89
CA ASN A 106 -6.63 22.94 2.05
C ASN A 106 -7.30 22.26 3.25
N ARG A 107 -8.24 21.34 3.01
CA ARG A 107 -8.82 20.52 4.07
C ARG A 107 -7.86 19.46 4.58
N LEU A 108 -7.13 18.78 3.68
CA LEU A 108 -6.09 17.81 4.06
C LEU A 108 -4.96 18.46 4.88
N ASN A 109 -4.56 19.68 4.53
CA ASN A 109 -3.54 20.44 5.24
C ASN A 109 -3.85 20.65 6.73
N GLN A 110 -5.13 20.61 7.14
CA GLN A 110 -5.54 20.72 8.54
C GLN A 110 -5.21 19.47 9.37
N LEU A 111 -4.88 18.34 8.71
CA LEU A 111 -4.31 17.15 9.36
C LEU A 111 -2.79 17.27 9.54
N GLU A 112 -2.15 18.31 8.98
CA GLU A 112 -0.69 18.47 8.98
C GLU A 112 0.07 17.18 8.56
N PRO A 113 -0.28 16.57 7.40
CA PRO A 113 0.39 15.36 6.96
C PRO A 113 1.86 15.63 6.65
N ASP A 114 2.73 14.68 6.96
CA ASP A 114 4.13 14.72 6.52
C ASP A 114 4.23 14.37 5.02
N ILE A 115 3.32 13.51 4.52
CA ILE A 115 3.30 13.03 3.14
C ILE A 115 1.90 13.24 2.52
N LEU A 116 1.83 13.84 1.34
CA LEU A 116 0.61 13.85 0.52
C LEU A 116 0.82 12.96 -0.71
N CYS A 117 -0.01 11.94 -0.89
CA CYS A 117 -0.01 11.17 -2.12
C CYS A 117 -1.16 11.63 -3.04
N LEU A 118 -0.85 11.92 -4.30
CA LEU A 118 -1.84 12.21 -5.33
C LEU A 118 -1.94 11.02 -6.28
N LEU A 119 -3.09 10.35 -6.27
CA LEU A 119 -3.24 8.99 -6.77
C LEU A 119 -4.17 8.93 -7.98
N PHE A 120 -3.64 8.60 -9.16
CA PHE A 120 -4.43 8.43 -10.38
C PHE A 120 -4.54 6.97 -10.82
N ASP A 121 -4.41 6.04 -9.88
CA ASP A 121 -4.67 4.61 -10.04
C ASP A 121 -6.17 4.31 -10.20
N ASP A 122 -6.49 3.14 -10.76
CA ASP A 122 -7.86 2.60 -10.84
C ASP A 122 -8.88 3.51 -11.56
N MET A 123 -8.45 4.18 -12.62
CA MET A 123 -9.30 5.03 -13.46
C MET A 123 -8.91 4.94 -14.93
N ARG A 124 -9.84 5.30 -15.82
CA ARG A 124 -9.58 5.34 -17.27
C ARG A 124 -8.43 6.29 -17.59
N GLY A 125 -7.58 5.90 -18.54
CA GLY A 125 -6.38 6.63 -18.94
C GLY A 125 -6.27 6.92 -20.44
N ASP A 126 -7.27 6.55 -21.23
CA ASP A 126 -7.32 6.71 -22.69
C ASP A 126 -7.67 8.15 -23.12
N LEU A 127 -7.02 9.13 -22.50
CA LEU A 127 -7.11 10.55 -22.85
C LEU A 127 -5.76 11.02 -23.41
N PRO A 128 -5.70 11.60 -24.62
CA PRO A 128 -4.42 11.96 -25.25
C PRO A 128 -3.51 12.87 -24.40
N GLN A 129 -4.09 13.81 -23.64
CA GLN A 129 -3.35 14.79 -22.82
C GLN A 129 -3.21 14.38 -21.34
N LEU A 130 -3.39 13.09 -21.02
CA LEU A 130 -3.44 12.65 -19.62
C LEU A 130 -2.17 13.00 -18.85
N ALA A 131 -0.99 12.83 -19.48
CA ALA A 131 0.29 13.09 -18.81
C ALA A 131 0.44 14.58 -18.45
N GLU A 132 0.12 15.48 -19.38
CA GLU A 132 0.19 16.92 -19.21
C GLU A 132 -0.78 17.40 -18.12
N ILE A 133 -2.01 16.88 -18.12
CA ILE A 133 -3.01 17.18 -17.10
C ILE A 133 -2.56 16.69 -15.73
N GLN A 134 -1.98 15.49 -15.64
CA GLN A 134 -1.45 14.98 -14.37
C GLN A 134 -0.26 15.80 -13.87
N CYS A 135 0.64 16.24 -14.76
CA CYS A 135 1.73 17.16 -14.39
C CYS A 135 1.19 18.47 -13.81
N GLU A 136 0.18 19.07 -14.45
CA GLU A 136 -0.48 20.28 -13.95
C GLU A 136 -1.10 20.07 -12.56
N LEU A 137 -1.80 18.96 -12.35
CA LEU A 137 -2.45 18.65 -11.08
C LEU A 137 -1.42 18.35 -9.96
N VAL A 138 -0.30 17.72 -10.30
CA VAL A 138 0.82 17.51 -9.37
C VAL A 138 1.48 18.82 -8.98
N GLN A 139 1.69 19.74 -9.95
CA GLN A 139 2.20 21.08 -9.65
C GLN A 139 1.23 21.85 -8.74
N CYS A 140 -0.06 21.83 -9.08
CA CYS A 140 -1.12 22.44 -8.27
C CYS A 140 -1.11 21.91 -6.83
N ALA A 141 -0.92 20.60 -6.65
CA ALA A 141 -0.82 20.00 -5.32
C ALA A 141 0.45 20.44 -4.58
N THR A 142 1.58 20.56 -5.28
CA THR A 142 2.86 21.02 -4.73
C THR A 142 2.79 22.47 -4.27
N ASP A 143 2.11 23.34 -5.01
CA ASP A 143 2.00 24.76 -4.69
C ASP A 143 1.10 25.04 -3.48
N HIS A 144 0.16 24.13 -3.16
CA HIS A 144 -0.88 24.36 -2.16
C HIS A 144 -0.85 23.43 -0.94
N SER A 145 -0.09 22.33 -0.99
CA SER A 145 0.04 21.43 0.16
C SER A 145 1.05 21.96 1.18
N ASN A 146 0.80 21.66 2.46
CA ASN A 146 1.78 21.87 3.54
C ASN A 146 2.60 20.61 3.88
N ALA A 147 2.41 19.51 3.13
CA ALA A 147 3.16 18.27 3.33
C ALA A 147 4.64 18.47 2.96
N LYS A 148 5.53 17.78 3.69
CA LYS A 148 6.98 17.82 3.43
C LYS A 148 7.36 17.05 2.16
N HIS A 149 6.59 16.02 1.85
CA HIS A 149 6.83 15.12 0.73
C HIS A 149 5.54 14.92 -0.06
N ILE A 150 5.68 14.93 -1.39
CA ILE A 150 4.59 14.57 -2.30
C ILE A 150 5.00 13.33 -3.08
N ILE A 151 4.07 12.38 -3.18
CA ILE A 151 4.24 11.16 -3.97
C ILE A 151 3.08 11.06 -4.96
N PHE A 152 3.39 10.93 -6.24
CA PHE A 152 2.41 10.82 -7.30
C PHE A 152 2.27 9.36 -7.75
N CYS A 153 1.05 8.84 -7.82
CA CYS A 153 0.77 7.57 -8.50
C CYS A 153 0.23 7.86 -9.91
N PRO A 154 0.98 7.53 -10.98
CA PRO A 154 0.49 7.65 -12.34
C PRO A 154 -0.61 6.61 -12.61
N THR A 155 -1.46 6.85 -13.61
CA THR A 155 -2.47 5.87 -14.05
C THR A 155 -1.84 4.59 -14.56
N TYR A 156 -0.69 4.68 -15.21
CA TYR A 156 0.10 3.54 -15.65
C TYR A 156 1.33 3.40 -14.76
N TYR A 157 1.18 2.69 -13.63
CA TYR A 157 2.20 2.54 -12.58
C TYR A 157 3.04 1.25 -12.71
N SER A 158 2.96 0.57 -13.84
CA SER A 158 3.68 -0.67 -14.16
C SER A 158 3.81 -0.87 -15.67
N PHE A 159 4.68 -1.79 -16.09
CA PHE A 159 4.68 -2.32 -17.47
C PHE A 159 3.66 -3.44 -17.68
N ASP A 160 2.80 -3.71 -16.69
CA ASP A 160 1.78 -4.73 -16.79
C ASP A 160 0.72 -4.39 -17.87
N PRO A 161 0.57 -5.21 -18.93
CA PRO A 161 -0.42 -4.94 -19.97
C PRO A 161 -1.88 -4.95 -19.45
N VAL A 162 -2.12 -5.50 -18.25
CA VAL A 162 -3.44 -5.44 -17.60
C VAL A 162 -3.90 -3.99 -17.39
N LEU A 163 -2.97 -3.05 -17.16
CA LEU A 163 -3.31 -1.64 -16.98
C LEU A 163 -3.94 -1.06 -18.24
N GLU A 164 -3.38 -1.33 -19.43
CA GLU A 164 -3.98 -0.87 -20.69
C GLU A 164 -5.28 -1.59 -21.01
N LYS A 165 -5.42 -2.85 -20.61
CA LYS A 165 -6.67 -3.61 -20.77
C LYS A 165 -7.82 -3.00 -19.95
N VAL A 166 -7.55 -2.55 -18.72
CA VAL A 166 -8.59 -2.02 -17.81
C VAL A 166 -8.78 -0.52 -18.00
N PHE A 167 -7.69 0.24 -18.07
CA PHE A 167 -7.71 1.70 -18.11
C PHE A 167 -7.80 2.26 -19.54
N GLY A 168 -7.59 1.44 -20.56
CA GLY A 168 -7.54 1.86 -21.96
C GLY A 168 -6.12 2.14 -22.44
N ALA A 169 -5.97 2.41 -23.74
CA ALA A 169 -4.67 2.59 -24.37
C ALA A 169 -3.88 3.74 -23.72
N ARG A 170 -2.65 3.47 -23.31
CA ARG A 170 -1.80 4.47 -22.70
C ARG A 170 -1.39 5.51 -23.75
N PRO A 171 -1.45 6.82 -23.45
CA PRO A 171 -0.95 7.83 -24.36
C PRO A 171 0.52 7.63 -24.74
N GLU A 172 0.86 8.03 -25.96
CA GLU A 172 2.25 8.03 -26.43
C GLU A 172 3.10 8.91 -25.51
N HIS A 173 4.35 8.52 -25.27
CA HIS A 173 5.30 9.23 -24.40
C HIS A 173 4.87 9.47 -22.94
N TYR A 174 3.74 8.92 -22.48
CA TYR A 174 3.17 9.15 -21.15
C TYR A 174 4.20 9.22 -20.00
N TRP A 175 5.03 8.19 -19.82
CA TRP A 175 6.05 8.18 -18.75
C TRP A 175 7.16 9.20 -18.95
N ALA A 176 7.60 9.42 -20.19
CA ALA A 176 8.64 10.39 -20.49
C ALA A 176 8.16 11.82 -20.22
N THR A 177 6.91 12.13 -20.57
CA THR A 177 6.28 13.42 -20.25
C THR A 177 6.23 13.64 -18.74
N LEU A 178 5.78 12.65 -17.96
CA LEU A 178 5.76 12.74 -16.49
C LEU A 178 7.16 12.94 -15.91
N GLY A 179 8.15 12.18 -16.39
CA GLY A 179 9.54 12.26 -15.95
C GLY A 179 10.17 13.63 -16.20
N GLN A 180 9.83 14.28 -17.32
CA GLN A 180 10.37 15.59 -17.72
C GLN A 180 9.70 16.77 -17.02
N HIS A 181 8.39 16.69 -16.76
CA HIS A 181 7.60 17.87 -16.36
C HIS A 181 7.22 17.90 -14.88
N ILE A 182 7.18 16.75 -14.18
CA ILE A 182 6.94 16.73 -12.74
C ILE A 182 8.22 17.16 -12.01
N ASP A 183 8.11 18.08 -11.04
CA ASP A 183 9.23 18.51 -10.17
C ASP A 183 10.06 17.30 -9.70
N PRO A 184 11.40 17.31 -9.88
CA PRO A 184 12.28 16.21 -9.45
C PRO A 184 12.20 15.85 -7.95
N GLN A 185 11.67 16.72 -7.10
CA GLN A 185 11.44 16.46 -5.68
C GLN A 185 10.18 15.60 -5.41
N VAL A 186 9.26 15.53 -6.37
CA VAL A 186 8.08 14.66 -6.28
C VAL A 186 8.47 13.24 -6.66
N ASN A 187 8.23 12.32 -5.73
CA ASN A 187 8.43 10.89 -5.94
C ASN A 187 7.31 10.32 -6.81
N ILE A 188 7.61 9.28 -7.60
CA ILE A 188 6.62 8.64 -8.47
C ILE A 188 6.51 7.16 -8.10
N PHE A 189 5.29 6.72 -7.79
CA PHE A 189 5.01 5.32 -7.46
C PHE A 189 5.24 4.40 -8.65
N TRP A 190 5.72 3.19 -8.36
CA TRP A 190 5.89 2.12 -9.33
C TRP A 190 5.70 0.75 -8.65
N THR A 191 4.92 -0.15 -9.25
CA THR A 191 4.63 -1.47 -8.64
C THR A 191 5.54 -2.60 -9.12
N GLY A 192 6.45 -2.30 -10.04
CA GLY A 192 7.40 -3.26 -10.63
C GLY A 192 6.99 -3.70 -12.05
N PRO A 193 7.50 -4.83 -12.54
CA PRO A 193 7.13 -5.37 -13.85
C PRO A 193 5.63 -5.70 -13.99
N LYS A 194 4.96 -5.98 -12.87
CA LYS A 194 3.54 -6.32 -12.76
C LYS A 194 2.84 -5.47 -11.70
N VAL A 195 1.51 -5.42 -11.73
CA VAL A 195 0.73 -4.82 -10.63
C VAL A 195 1.07 -5.52 -9.31
N CYS A 196 1.08 -6.85 -9.32
CA CYS A 196 1.57 -7.69 -8.22
C CYS A 196 2.89 -8.35 -8.65
N SER A 197 4.00 -7.63 -8.51
CA SER A 197 5.33 -8.14 -8.84
C SER A 197 5.82 -9.15 -7.81
N ILE A 198 6.47 -10.23 -8.27
CA ILE A 198 7.17 -11.19 -7.39
C ILE A 198 8.62 -10.74 -7.16
N GLN A 199 9.20 -10.05 -8.15
CA GLN A 199 10.60 -9.61 -8.14
C GLN A 199 10.74 -8.24 -8.81
N TYR A 200 11.84 -7.58 -8.49
CA TYR A 200 12.20 -6.25 -8.98
C TYR A 200 13.63 -6.25 -9.55
N PRO A 201 13.82 -6.75 -10.79
CA PRO A 201 15.16 -6.88 -11.36
C PRO A 201 15.88 -5.52 -11.48
N PRO A 202 17.20 -5.44 -11.17
CA PRO A 202 17.99 -4.22 -11.31
C PRO A 202 17.84 -3.50 -12.66
N GLU A 203 17.92 -4.24 -13.76
CA GLU A 203 17.80 -3.73 -15.12
C GLU A 203 16.42 -3.12 -15.41
N HIS A 204 15.38 -3.66 -14.77
CA HIS A 204 14.03 -3.09 -14.85
C HIS A 204 13.98 -1.75 -14.11
N LEU A 205 14.56 -1.66 -12.92
CA LEU A 205 14.59 -0.42 -12.13
C LEU A 205 15.45 0.67 -12.78
N GLU A 206 16.55 0.30 -13.43
CA GLU A 206 17.38 1.21 -14.23
C GLU A 206 16.57 1.79 -15.40
N LYS A 207 15.89 0.93 -16.17
CA LYS A 207 15.01 1.36 -17.25
C LYS A 207 13.89 2.30 -16.76
N VAL A 208 13.27 1.99 -15.63
CA VAL A 208 12.23 2.86 -15.02
C VAL A 208 12.85 4.19 -14.57
N THR A 209 14.06 4.16 -14.00
CA THR A 209 14.78 5.37 -13.59
C THR A 209 15.05 6.29 -14.77
N ASP A 210 15.48 5.74 -15.91
CA ASP A 210 15.71 6.52 -17.13
C ASP A 210 14.43 7.14 -17.68
N LEU A 211 13.32 6.39 -17.67
CA LEU A 211 12.02 6.86 -18.15
C LEU A 211 11.42 7.96 -17.26
N LEU A 212 11.46 7.78 -15.94
CA LEU A 212 10.90 8.73 -14.97
C LEU A 212 11.90 9.84 -14.61
N GLN A 213 13.14 9.75 -15.11
CA GLN A 213 14.27 10.63 -14.78
C GLN A 213 14.56 10.74 -13.27
N ARG A 214 14.14 9.73 -12.49
CA ARG A 214 14.30 9.62 -11.04
C ARG A 214 14.08 8.18 -10.62
N LYS A 215 14.65 7.78 -9.48
CA LYS A 215 14.43 6.44 -8.93
C LYS A 215 12.94 6.26 -8.62
N PRO A 216 12.32 5.12 -8.98
CA PRO A 216 10.94 4.86 -8.62
C PRO A 216 10.79 4.76 -7.10
N PHE A 217 9.63 5.17 -6.61
CA PHE A 217 9.18 4.89 -5.25
C PHE A 217 8.33 3.63 -5.31
N LEU A 218 8.75 2.54 -4.68
CA LEU A 218 8.01 1.28 -4.82
C LEU A 218 6.69 1.33 -4.07
N TRP A 219 5.63 0.89 -4.75
CA TRP A 219 4.40 0.43 -4.13
C TRP A 219 4.38 -1.09 -4.30
N ASP A 220 4.76 -1.81 -3.27
CA ASP A 220 4.83 -3.27 -3.29
C ASP A 220 3.49 -3.88 -2.88
N ASN A 221 2.94 -4.74 -3.74
CA ASN A 221 1.66 -5.43 -3.53
C ASN A 221 1.85 -6.85 -2.96
N TYR A 222 2.95 -7.08 -2.26
CA TYR A 222 3.08 -8.11 -1.24
C TYR A 222 3.10 -7.45 0.15
N PRO A 223 2.24 -7.83 1.11
CA PRO A 223 1.39 -9.04 1.14
C PRO A 223 -0.09 -8.81 0.76
N VAL A 224 -0.52 -7.69 0.18
CA VAL A 224 -1.96 -7.43 -0.05
C VAL A 224 -2.72 -8.61 -0.68
N ASN A 225 -3.89 -8.93 -0.13
CA ASN A 225 -4.72 -10.05 -0.52
C ASN A 225 -6.17 -9.67 -0.86
N ASP A 226 -6.37 -8.47 -1.38
CA ASP A 226 -7.69 -7.92 -1.72
C ASP A 226 -8.28 -8.45 -3.03
N GLY A 227 -7.47 -9.06 -3.91
CA GLY A 227 -7.93 -9.56 -5.20
C GLY A 227 -8.76 -10.86 -5.14
N ALA A 228 -9.54 -11.14 -6.18
CA ALA A 228 -10.40 -12.32 -6.30
C ALA A 228 -9.71 -13.66 -6.01
N ILE A 229 -8.45 -13.80 -6.42
CA ILE A 229 -7.62 -14.99 -6.18
C ILE A 229 -6.95 -14.91 -4.81
N LYS A 230 -6.28 -13.78 -4.51
CA LYS A 230 -5.46 -13.65 -3.30
C LYS A 230 -6.29 -13.61 -2.02
N SER A 231 -7.52 -13.12 -2.04
CA SER A 231 -8.45 -13.15 -0.88
C SER A 231 -8.75 -14.56 -0.39
N ARG A 232 -8.47 -15.58 -1.21
CA ARG A 232 -8.60 -17.00 -0.86
C ARG A 232 -7.38 -17.57 -0.15
N ILE A 233 -6.34 -16.77 0.11
CA ILE A 233 -5.13 -17.15 0.84
C ILE A 233 -4.72 -16.03 1.84
N LEU A 234 -3.90 -16.39 2.82
CA LEU A 234 -3.23 -15.45 3.72
C LEU A 234 -1.74 -15.38 3.35
N GLN A 235 -1.27 -14.22 2.93
CA GLN A 235 0.13 -14.02 2.54
C GLN A 235 0.99 -13.71 3.77
N LEU A 236 1.44 -14.75 4.46
CA LEU A 236 2.11 -14.68 5.76
C LEU A 236 3.64 -14.84 5.69
N ARG A 237 4.17 -15.45 4.64
CA ARG A 237 5.62 -15.71 4.52
C ARG A 237 6.43 -14.41 4.52
N ALA A 238 7.72 -14.55 4.80
CA ALA A 238 8.62 -13.42 4.78
C ALA A 238 8.79 -12.86 3.36
N PHE A 239 9.18 -11.59 3.26
CA PHE A 239 9.70 -11.05 2.01
C PHE A 239 10.94 -11.84 1.58
N ASP A 240 11.12 -12.04 0.27
CA ASP A 240 12.24 -12.81 -0.26
C ASP A 240 13.57 -12.05 -0.22
N GLN A 241 14.66 -12.79 -0.20
CA GLN A 241 16.04 -12.28 -0.15
C GLN A 241 16.40 -11.22 -1.23
N PRO A 242 15.90 -11.30 -2.48
CA PRO A 242 16.21 -10.31 -3.52
C PRO A 242 15.78 -8.88 -3.20
N HIS A 243 14.87 -8.65 -2.22
CA HIS A 243 14.51 -7.30 -1.78
C HIS A 243 15.71 -6.49 -1.30
N SER A 244 16.78 -7.14 -0.83
CA SER A 244 18.03 -6.47 -0.48
C SER A 244 18.70 -5.76 -1.66
N GLN A 245 18.46 -6.21 -2.89
CA GLN A 245 19.05 -5.61 -4.09
C GLN A 245 18.42 -4.25 -4.47
N LEU A 246 17.31 -3.90 -3.82
CA LEU A 246 16.60 -2.63 -4.01
C LEU A 246 17.34 -1.44 -3.38
N GLN A 247 18.23 -1.71 -2.41
CA GLN A 247 18.98 -0.66 -1.74
C GLN A 247 19.73 0.20 -2.75
N GLY A 248 19.49 1.51 -2.68
CA GLY A 248 20.10 2.48 -3.59
C GLY A 248 19.51 2.52 -5.01
N LYS A 249 18.55 1.65 -5.36
CA LYS A 249 17.86 1.65 -6.67
C LYS A 249 16.47 2.28 -6.64
N VAL A 250 15.90 2.43 -5.45
CA VAL A 250 14.56 2.99 -5.22
C VAL A 250 14.62 4.23 -4.33
N ALA A 251 13.70 5.18 -4.53
CA ALA A 251 13.59 6.39 -3.71
C ALA A 251 12.97 6.10 -2.33
N GLY A 252 12.11 5.09 -2.26
CA GLY A 252 11.45 4.60 -1.05
C GLY A 252 10.64 3.34 -1.37
N HIS A 253 10.03 2.75 -0.36
CA HIS A 253 9.33 1.48 -0.49
C HIS A 253 8.10 1.44 0.44
N ALA A 254 6.93 1.70 -0.13
CA ALA A 254 5.64 1.55 0.53
C ALA A 254 5.09 0.14 0.28
N VAL A 255 4.83 -0.59 1.35
CA VAL A 255 4.19 -1.90 1.30
C VAL A 255 2.68 -1.74 1.42
N ASN A 256 1.93 -2.40 0.53
CA ASN A 256 0.48 -2.56 0.63
C ASN A 256 0.16 -3.83 1.43
N PRO A 257 -0.36 -3.71 2.66
CA PRO A 257 -0.62 -4.84 3.54
C PRO A 257 -1.92 -5.58 3.15
N MET A 258 -2.22 -6.68 3.83
CA MET A 258 -3.49 -7.41 3.68
C MET A 258 -4.67 -6.66 4.32
N ASN A 259 -5.89 -7.07 4.00
CA ASN A 259 -7.09 -6.64 4.72
C ASN A 259 -7.09 -7.05 6.21
N GLN A 260 -6.26 -8.02 6.59
CA GLN A 260 -6.05 -8.47 7.96
C GLN A 260 -4.91 -7.67 8.62
N PRO A 261 -5.22 -6.62 9.43
CA PRO A 261 -4.19 -5.78 10.03
C PRO A 261 -3.19 -6.54 10.91
N TRP A 262 -3.60 -7.53 11.70
CA TRP A 262 -2.68 -8.21 12.60
C TRP A 262 -1.78 -9.19 11.86
N LEU A 263 -2.35 -10.06 11.03
CA LEU A 263 -1.60 -11.01 10.21
C LEU A 263 -0.62 -10.32 9.24
N SER A 264 -0.96 -9.12 8.73
CA SER A 264 -0.05 -8.32 7.91
C SER A 264 1.28 -7.98 8.60
N ARG A 265 1.30 -7.94 9.94
CA ARG A 265 2.53 -7.62 10.69
C ARG A 265 3.61 -8.68 10.52
N ILE A 266 3.24 -9.94 10.27
CA ILE A 266 4.18 -11.06 10.12
C ILE A 266 5.12 -10.81 8.92
N PRO A 267 4.64 -10.70 7.67
CA PRO A 267 5.51 -10.38 6.53
C PRO A 267 6.19 -9.02 6.72
N LEU A 268 5.48 -7.99 7.20
CA LEU A 268 6.05 -6.64 7.39
C LEU A 268 7.28 -6.65 8.32
N ALA A 269 7.27 -7.42 9.40
CA ALA A 269 8.42 -7.51 10.31
C ALA A 269 9.70 -8.06 9.65
N THR A 270 9.58 -8.66 8.47
CA THR A 270 10.71 -9.30 7.76
C THR A 270 11.37 -8.39 6.72
N LEU A 271 10.66 -7.42 6.14
CA LEU A 271 11.23 -6.58 5.07
C LEU A 271 12.43 -5.74 5.53
N PRO A 272 12.41 -5.07 6.70
CA PRO A 272 13.57 -4.33 7.18
C PRO A 272 14.78 -5.24 7.45
N LYS A 273 14.55 -6.50 7.86
CA LYS A 273 15.61 -7.52 7.99
C LYS A 273 16.17 -7.90 6.62
N ALA A 274 15.32 -8.12 5.62
CA ALA A 274 15.74 -8.44 4.25
C ALA A 274 16.67 -7.37 3.67
N TYR A 275 16.34 -6.09 3.86
CA TYR A 275 17.19 -4.97 3.43
C TYR A 275 18.54 -4.95 4.15
N ARG A 276 18.55 -5.20 5.47
CA ARG A 276 19.77 -5.09 6.30
C ARG A 276 20.71 -6.28 6.17
N GLU A 277 20.18 -7.49 6.11
CA GLU A 277 20.95 -8.74 6.17
C GLU A 277 21.40 -9.22 4.78
N SER A 278 20.77 -8.75 3.70
CA SER A 278 21.16 -9.01 2.32
C SER A 278 21.52 -10.48 2.04
N SER A 279 22.78 -10.82 1.76
CA SER A 279 23.20 -12.18 1.41
C SER A 279 23.06 -13.20 2.54
N THR A 280 22.96 -12.76 3.81
CA THR A 280 22.78 -13.67 4.96
C THR A 280 21.32 -13.85 5.35
N TYR A 281 20.39 -13.12 4.71
CA TYR A 281 18.98 -13.18 5.02
C TYR A 281 18.36 -14.51 4.58
N ASN A 282 17.69 -15.20 5.51
CA ASN A 282 16.93 -16.43 5.24
C ASN A 282 15.43 -16.15 5.42
N PRO A 283 14.63 -16.12 4.33
CA PRO A 283 13.20 -15.83 4.40
C PRO A 283 12.42 -16.82 5.28
N GLN A 284 12.77 -18.11 5.25
CA GLN A 284 12.08 -19.12 6.06
C GLN A 284 12.32 -18.88 7.55
N GLN A 285 13.57 -18.62 7.95
CA GLN A 285 13.88 -18.30 9.34
C GLN A 285 13.26 -16.98 9.77
N ALA A 286 13.29 -15.95 8.89
CA ALA A 286 12.68 -14.66 9.18
C ALA A 286 11.17 -14.75 9.42
N PHE A 287 10.46 -15.61 8.68
CA PHE A 287 9.05 -15.91 8.90
C PHE A 287 8.82 -16.56 10.28
N ILE A 288 9.58 -17.60 10.61
CA ILE A 288 9.49 -18.29 11.92
C ILE A 288 9.74 -17.30 13.06
N ASP A 289 10.80 -16.50 12.96
CA ASP A 289 11.15 -15.49 13.95
C ASP A 289 10.04 -14.43 14.10
N ALA A 290 9.44 -13.99 12.99
CA ALA A 290 8.34 -13.03 13.01
C ALA A 290 7.10 -13.59 13.71
N CYS A 291 6.73 -14.85 13.44
CA CYS A 291 5.65 -15.55 14.15
C CYS A 291 5.92 -15.58 15.66
N HIS A 292 7.11 -16.00 16.10
CA HIS A 292 7.45 -16.06 17.52
C HIS A 292 7.57 -14.69 18.19
N GLN A 293 7.94 -13.65 17.44
CA GLN A 293 8.03 -12.28 17.94
C GLN A 293 6.64 -11.65 18.15
N LEU A 294 5.68 -11.96 17.29
CA LEU A 294 4.40 -11.24 17.20
C LEU A 294 3.22 -11.99 17.82
N CYS A 295 3.31 -13.31 17.93
CA CYS A 295 2.26 -14.17 18.45
C CYS A 295 2.71 -14.86 19.75
N ASP A 296 1.74 -15.35 20.54
CA ASP A 296 2.06 -16.26 21.63
C ASP A 296 2.71 -17.54 21.09
N PRO A 297 3.57 -18.24 21.87
CA PRO A 297 4.35 -19.36 21.33
C PRO A 297 3.51 -20.51 20.75
N LEU A 298 2.34 -20.77 21.31
CA LEU A 298 1.46 -21.85 20.82
C LEU A 298 0.83 -21.46 19.49
N LEU A 299 0.31 -20.23 19.36
CA LEU A 299 -0.22 -19.74 18.11
C LEU A 299 0.85 -19.60 17.03
N ALA A 300 2.05 -19.14 17.39
CA ALA A 300 3.18 -19.03 16.48
C ALA A 300 3.50 -20.39 15.84
N ASN A 301 3.67 -21.44 16.67
CA ASN A 301 3.89 -22.79 16.18
C ASN A 301 2.74 -23.27 15.29
N GLN A 302 1.49 -22.99 15.68
CA GLN A 302 0.33 -23.41 14.89
C GLN A 302 0.30 -22.76 13.51
N ILE A 303 0.60 -21.47 13.40
CA ILE A 303 0.68 -20.74 12.13
C ILE A 303 1.83 -21.28 11.27
N ILE A 304 2.98 -21.57 11.88
CA ILE A 304 4.14 -22.13 11.17
C ILE A 304 3.80 -23.51 10.60
N GLU A 305 3.15 -24.37 11.38
CA GLU A 305 2.70 -25.70 10.93
C GLU A 305 1.68 -25.62 9.80
N ASP A 306 0.73 -24.69 9.90
CA ASP A 306 -0.37 -24.54 8.95
C ASP A 306 -0.02 -23.64 7.74
N ILE A 307 1.21 -23.14 7.60
CA ILE A 307 1.55 -22.14 6.58
C ILE A 307 1.20 -22.58 5.14
N ALA A 308 1.36 -23.86 4.82
CA ALA A 308 0.98 -24.40 3.52
C ALA A 308 -0.54 -24.38 3.31
N LEU A 309 -1.32 -24.65 4.36
CA LEU A 309 -2.78 -24.55 4.33
C LEU A 309 -3.23 -23.10 4.13
N LEU A 310 -2.64 -22.17 4.88
CA LEU A 310 -3.05 -20.76 4.91
C LEU A 310 -2.65 -20.00 3.63
N GLN A 311 -1.46 -20.24 3.08
CA GLN A 311 -0.93 -19.46 1.96
C GLN A 311 -0.94 -20.19 0.60
N ASP A 312 -0.78 -21.52 0.55
CA ASP A 312 -0.63 -22.26 -0.72
C ASP A 312 -1.93 -22.93 -1.16
N ILE A 313 -2.64 -23.55 -0.22
CA ILE A 313 -3.89 -24.29 -0.48
C ILE A 313 -5.08 -23.33 -0.47
N GLY A 314 -5.27 -22.60 0.63
CA GLY A 314 -6.32 -21.58 0.74
C GLY A 314 -7.76 -22.13 0.73
N LEU A 315 -8.72 -21.21 0.81
CA LEU A 315 -10.14 -21.53 1.00
C LEU A 315 -10.77 -22.39 -0.11
N ASN A 316 -10.31 -22.22 -1.36
CA ASN A 316 -10.94 -22.90 -2.50
C ASN A 316 -10.65 -24.41 -2.55
N SER A 317 -9.66 -24.86 -1.78
CA SER A 317 -9.21 -26.25 -1.79
C SER A 317 -9.55 -27.01 -0.51
N PHE A 318 -10.10 -26.35 0.50
CA PHE A 318 -10.59 -27.02 1.71
C PHE A 318 -11.93 -27.72 1.46
N SER A 319 -12.05 -28.94 1.98
CA SER A 319 -13.35 -29.53 2.26
C SER A 319 -14.04 -28.80 3.42
N ILE A 320 -15.37 -28.93 3.51
CA ILE A 320 -16.16 -28.36 4.61
C ILE A 320 -15.62 -28.82 5.97
N THR A 321 -15.21 -30.09 6.07
CA THR A 321 -14.66 -30.68 7.30
C THR A 321 -13.32 -30.02 7.68
N GLU A 322 -12.38 -29.92 6.75
CA GLU A 322 -11.06 -29.31 7.00
C GLU A 322 -11.21 -27.84 7.43
N GLN A 323 -12.09 -27.09 6.76
CA GLN A 323 -12.36 -25.70 7.12
C GLN A 323 -12.95 -25.60 8.54
N GLN A 324 -13.89 -26.46 8.92
CA GLN A 324 -14.46 -26.49 10.27
C GLN A 324 -13.44 -26.87 11.34
N GLU A 325 -12.55 -27.82 11.04
CA GLU A 325 -11.46 -28.21 11.93
C GLU A 325 -10.45 -27.08 12.15
N LEU A 326 -10.08 -26.37 11.08
CA LEU A 326 -9.24 -25.18 11.17
C LEU A 326 -9.92 -24.06 11.97
N VAL A 327 -11.20 -23.79 11.75
CA VAL A 327 -11.96 -22.81 12.55
C VAL A 327 -11.90 -23.18 14.02
N LYS A 328 -12.22 -24.43 14.37
CA LYS A 328 -12.19 -24.90 15.76
C LYS A 328 -10.79 -24.79 16.38
N LYS A 329 -9.75 -25.13 15.61
CA LYS A 329 -8.34 -25.02 16.01
C LYS A 329 -7.98 -23.58 16.37
N TYR A 330 -8.27 -22.62 15.49
CA TYR A 330 -7.91 -21.21 15.74
C TYR A 330 -8.81 -20.53 16.78
N GLN A 331 -10.06 -20.96 16.93
CA GLN A 331 -10.96 -20.48 18.00
C GLN A 331 -10.47 -20.84 19.41
N ALA A 332 -9.58 -21.83 19.55
CA ALA A 332 -8.98 -22.17 20.85
C ALA A 332 -8.07 -21.04 21.39
N PHE A 333 -7.55 -20.17 20.53
CA PHE A 333 -6.75 -18.99 20.90
C PHE A 333 -7.66 -17.79 21.19
N ALA A 334 -8.49 -17.91 22.22
CA ALA A 334 -9.48 -16.90 22.58
C ALA A 334 -8.84 -15.53 22.84
N ASN A 335 -9.48 -14.47 22.36
CA ASN A 335 -9.04 -13.07 22.48
C ASN A 335 -7.67 -12.77 21.82
N ASN A 336 -7.14 -13.65 20.97
CA ASN A 336 -5.95 -13.35 20.18
C ASN A 336 -6.37 -12.74 18.82
N PRO A 337 -5.93 -11.51 18.48
CA PRO A 337 -6.35 -10.84 17.27
C PRO A 337 -5.84 -11.50 15.98
N TYR A 338 -4.67 -12.15 16.00
CA TYR A 338 -4.15 -12.88 14.84
C TYR A 338 -5.00 -14.12 14.55
N ALA A 339 -5.35 -14.89 15.59
CA ALA A 339 -6.21 -16.05 15.43
C ALA A 339 -7.64 -15.66 15.03
N ALA A 340 -8.16 -14.55 15.57
CA ALA A 340 -9.47 -14.03 15.20
C ALA A 340 -9.56 -13.67 13.71
N GLU A 341 -8.50 -13.09 13.12
CA GLU A 341 -8.44 -12.81 11.68
C GLU A 341 -8.39 -14.09 10.84
N ILE A 342 -7.67 -15.13 11.29
CA ILE A 342 -7.66 -16.44 10.61
C ILE A 342 -9.08 -17.05 10.64
N VAL A 343 -9.77 -16.97 11.78
CA VAL A 343 -11.16 -17.48 11.92
C VAL A 343 -12.12 -16.69 11.02
N ASP A 344 -12.06 -15.36 11.02
CA ASP A 344 -12.91 -14.51 10.18
C ASP A 344 -12.67 -14.78 8.69
N TRP A 345 -11.40 -14.94 8.27
CA TRP A 345 -11.05 -15.34 6.91
C TRP A 345 -11.58 -16.74 6.56
N LEU A 346 -11.39 -17.73 7.42
CA LEU A 346 -11.97 -19.07 7.26
C LEU A 346 -13.50 -19.02 7.17
N GLN A 347 -14.16 -18.03 7.76
CA GLN A 347 -15.62 -17.87 7.71
C GLN A 347 -16.10 -16.98 6.55
N GLY A 348 -15.18 -16.53 5.68
CA GLY A 348 -15.51 -15.75 4.48
C GLY A 348 -15.62 -14.24 4.72
N GLY A 349 -15.16 -13.71 5.86
CA GLY A 349 -15.24 -12.29 6.21
C GLY A 349 -14.48 -11.34 5.28
N TYR A 350 -13.57 -11.87 4.45
CA TYR A 350 -12.73 -11.11 3.52
C TYR A 350 -12.93 -11.51 2.06
N GLN A 351 -14.11 -12.04 1.73
CA GLN A 351 -14.42 -12.38 0.34
C GLN A 351 -14.32 -11.14 -0.56
N PHE A 352 -13.60 -11.28 -1.68
CA PHE A 352 -13.54 -10.25 -2.71
C PHE A 352 -14.94 -9.93 -3.25
N ASP A 353 -15.28 -8.65 -3.25
CA ASP A 353 -16.48 -8.12 -3.88
C ASP A 353 -16.09 -7.40 -5.18
N PRO A 354 -16.47 -7.91 -6.38
CA PRO A 354 -16.20 -7.21 -7.64
C PRO A 354 -16.73 -5.77 -7.68
N ALA A 355 -17.78 -5.45 -6.91
CA ALA A 355 -18.34 -4.11 -6.83
C ALA A 355 -17.28 -3.09 -6.39
N CYS A 356 -16.33 -3.47 -5.52
CA CYS A 356 -15.29 -2.58 -5.03
C CYS A 356 -14.35 -2.02 -6.12
N LEU A 357 -14.29 -2.68 -7.30
CA LEU A 357 -13.51 -2.19 -8.46
C LEU A 357 -14.27 -1.15 -9.29
N THR A 358 -15.59 -1.07 -9.11
CA THR A 358 -16.49 -0.22 -9.89
C THR A 358 -17.25 0.80 -9.03
N GLU A 359 -17.21 0.67 -7.69
CA GLU A 359 -17.92 1.48 -6.68
C GLU A 359 -17.21 2.73 -6.23
#